data_AF-A0A2T1G2T8-F1
#
_entry.id   AF-A0A2T1G2T8-F1
#
_cell.length_a   1.000
_cell.length_b   1.000
_cell.length_c   1.000
_cell.angle_alpha   90.00
_cell.angle_beta   90.00
_cell.angle_gamma   90.00
#
_symmetry.space_group_name_H-M   'P 1'
#
loop_
_entity.id
_entity.type
_entity.pdbx_description
1 polymer ?
#
loop_
_entity_poly.entity_id
_entity_poly.type
_entity_poly.pdbx_seq_one_letter_code
_entity_poly.pdbx_strand_id
1 'polypeptide(L)'
;MPEVARFYGIIIKIFFGDHPPPHFHAVYGEYNALIGIESLEIIEGDLPNRAQKLVIEWATLYQKELLDMWNSQEFSKLPPLK
;
A
#
# COMPACT_ATOMS: atom_id res chain seq x y z
N MET A 1 -3.46 11.46 5.33
CA MET A 1 -2.99 10.16 4.84
C MET A 1 -3.87 9.06 5.42
N PRO A 2 -5.03 8.78 4.81
CA PRO A 2 -5.94 7.76 5.30
C PRO A 2 -5.27 6.38 5.35
N GLU A 3 -5.44 5.69 6.48
CA GLU A 3 -5.14 4.26 6.57
C GLU A 3 -6.21 3.49 5.81
N VAL A 4 -5.80 2.69 4.83
CA VAL A 4 -6.67 1.88 3.98
C VAL A 4 -6.85 0.48 4.54
N ALA A 5 -5.79 -0.11 5.07
CA ALA A 5 -5.82 -1.44 5.70
C ALA A 5 -4.73 -1.60 6.75
N ARG A 6 -4.89 -2.64 7.58
CA ARG A 6 -3.92 -3.03 8.60
C ARG A 6 -3.97 -4.53 8.84
N PHE A 7 -2.83 -5.20 8.79
CA PHE A 7 -2.71 -6.65 9.01
C PHE A 7 -1.29 -6.99 9.47
N TYR A 8 -1.13 -7.96 10.37
CA TYR A 8 0.18 -8.42 10.86
C TYR A 8 1.12 -7.31 11.36
N GLY A 9 0.57 -6.19 11.85
CA GLY A 9 1.33 -5.00 12.27
C GLY A 9 1.75 -4.05 11.14
N ILE A 10 1.47 -4.41 9.88
CA ILE A 10 1.67 -3.59 8.69
C ILE A 10 0.49 -2.62 8.53
N ILE A 11 0.79 -1.36 8.24
CA ILE A 11 -0.20 -0.30 8.02
C ILE A 11 -0.09 0.15 6.56
N ILE A 12 -1.21 0.09 5.83
CA ILE A 12 -1.29 0.56 4.46
C ILE A 12 -1.96 1.94 4.44
N LYS A 13 -1.30 2.90 3.79
CA LYS A 13 -1.77 4.27 3.68
C LYS A 13 -1.64 4.79 2.24
N ILE A 14 -2.55 5.67 1.85
CA ILE A 14 -2.45 6.42 0.58
C ILE A 14 -2.44 7.93 0.91
N PHE A 15 -1.57 8.71 0.27
CA PHE A 15 -1.50 10.17 0.44
C PHE A 15 -2.40 10.89 -0.58
N PHE A 16 -2.86 12.08 -0.19
CA PHE A 16 -3.53 13.02 -1.09
C PHE A 16 -2.50 13.95 -1.71
N GLY A 17 -2.65 14.27 -3.01
CA GLY A 17 -1.76 15.20 -3.71
C GLY A 17 -0.41 14.61 -4.07
N ASP A 18 -0.33 13.29 -4.14
CA ASP A 18 0.89 12.59 -4.50
C ASP A 18 1.12 12.60 -6.03
N HIS A 19 2.36 12.42 -6.44
CA HIS A 19 2.74 12.49 -7.86
C HIS A 19 2.87 11.10 -8.48
N PRO A 20 2.66 10.95 -9.80
CA PRO A 20 2.92 9.71 -10.50
C PRO A 20 4.37 9.21 -10.26
N PRO A 21 4.59 7.89 -10.23
CA PRO A 21 3.62 6.82 -10.52
C PRO A 21 2.62 6.56 -9.37
N PRO A 22 1.46 5.94 -9.64
CA PRO A 22 0.52 5.53 -8.58
C PRO A 22 1.20 4.62 -7.56
N HIS A 23 1.10 4.96 -6.28
CA HIS A 23 1.76 4.22 -5.21
C HIS A 23 1.01 4.31 -3.87
N PHE A 24 1.37 3.44 -2.93
CA PHE A 24 0.91 3.49 -1.54
C PHE A 24 2.08 3.28 -0.59
N HIS A 25 1.89 3.63 0.68
CA HIS A 25 2.87 3.42 1.72
C HIS A 25 2.53 2.20 2.55
N ALA A 26 3.53 1.35 2.79
CA ALA A 26 3.49 0.31 3.80
C ALA A 26 4.44 0.65 4.94
N VAL A 27 3.91 0.64 6.17
CA VAL A 27 4.67 0.91 7.40
C VAL A 27 4.68 -0.34 8.27
N TYR A 28 5.85 -0.78 8.71
CA TYR A 28 6.01 -1.93 9.61
C TYR A 28 7.10 -1.67 10.65
N GLY A 29 6.70 -1.28 11.87
CA GLY A 29 7.65 -0.88 12.90
C GLY A 29 8.43 0.37 12.48
N GLU A 30 9.75 0.24 12.40
CA GLU A 30 10.66 1.29 11.91
C GLU A 30 10.79 1.34 10.38
N TYR A 31 10.34 0.29 9.68
CA TYR A 31 10.42 0.18 8.24
C TYR A 31 9.28 0.94 7.55
N ASN A 32 9.62 1.60 6.44
CA ASN A 32 8.69 2.32 5.59
C ASN A 32 9.07 2.06 4.14
N ALA A 33 8.10 1.68 3.31
CA ALA A 33 8.29 1.53 1.88
C ALA A 33 7.17 2.20 1.09
N LEU A 34 7.54 2.71 -0.07
CA LEU A 34 6.67 3.18 -1.13
C LEU A 34 6.53 2.05 -2.15
N ILE A 35 5.30 1.61 -2.43
CA ILE A 35 5.03 0.48 -3.32
C ILE A 35 4.22 0.99 -4.50
N GLY A 36 4.70 0.75 -5.72
CA GLY A 36 3.96 1.06 -6.94
C GLY A 36 2.69 0.23 -7.02
N ILE A 37 1.53 0.86 -7.22
CA ILE A 37 0.24 0.15 -7.31
C ILE A 37 0.24 -0.74 -8.56
N GLU A 38 0.74 -0.26 -9.70
CA GLU A 38 0.74 -1.02 -10.95
C GLU A 38 1.85 -2.08 -11.01
N SER A 39 3.07 -1.74 -10.60
CA SER A 39 4.21 -2.66 -10.65
C SER A 39 4.23 -3.67 -9.50
N LEU A 40 3.63 -3.33 -8.35
CA LEU A 40 3.76 -4.05 -7.09
C LEU A 40 5.22 -4.19 -6.61
N GLU A 41 6.07 -3.25 -7.02
CA GLU A 41 7.47 -3.17 -6.63
C GLU A 41 7.70 -2.03 -5.64
N ILE A 42 8.73 -2.18 -4.79
CA ILE A 42 9.17 -1.09 -3.93
C ILE A 42 9.85 -0.03 -4.81
N ILE A 43 9.33 1.19 -4.78
CA ILE A 43 9.89 2.37 -5.44
C ILE A 43 10.94 3.03 -4.55
N GLU A 44 10.65 3.13 -3.25
CA GLU A 44 11.53 3.76 -2.26
C GLU A 44 11.38 3.10 -0.89
N GLY A 45 12.44 3.13 -0.10
CA GLY A 45 12.48 2.55 1.24
C GLY A 45 12.65 1.04 1.22
N ASP A 46 12.28 0.40 2.32
CA ASP A 46 12.50 -1.02 2.50
C ASP A 46 11.49 -1.65 3.47
N LEU A 47 11.33 -2.96 3.33
CA LEU A 47 10.59 -3.81 4.25
C LEU A 47 11.39 -5.09 4.45
N PRO A 48 11.30 -5.73 5.63
CA PRO A 48 11.78 -7.09 5.79
C PRO A 48 11.10 -8.00 4.77
N ASN A 49 11.86 -8.96 4.20
CA ASN A 49 11.39 -9.86 3.13
C ASN A 49 10.00 -10.48 3.38
N ARG A 50 9.69 -10.83 4.64
CA ARG A 50 8.37 -11.38 4.99
C ARG A 50 7.26 -10.33 4.90
N ALA A 51 7.49 -9.13 5.41
CA ALA A 51 6.53 -8.03 5.35
C ALA A 51 6.28 -7.59 3.90
N GLN A 52 7.34 -7.49 3.09
CA GLN A 52 7.21 -7.18 1.66
C GLN A 52 6.31 -8.21 0.93
N LYS A 53 6.52 -9.51 1.16
CA LYS A 53 5.68 -10.55 0.55
C LYS A 53 4.21 -10.42 0.93
N LEU A 54 3.91 -10.17 2.21
CA LEU A 54 2.54 -9.96 2.69
C LEU A 54 1.90 -8.70 2.09
N VAL A 55 2.67 -7.61 1.95
CA VAL A 55 2.20 -6.38 1.30
C VAL A 55 1.87 -6.63 -0.17
N ILE A 56 2.75 -7.30 -0.91
CA ILE A 56 2.54 -7.62 -2.34
C ILE A 56 1.35 -8.55 -2.51
N GLU A 57 1.22 -9.58 -1.68
CA GLU A 57 0.06 -10.50 -1.71
C GLU A 57 -1.25 -9.74 -1.49
N TRP A 58 -1.31 -8.90 -0.45
CA TRP A 58 -2.47 -8.07 -0.18
C TRP A 58 -2.76 -7.07 -1.31
N ALA A 59 -1.74 -6.39 -1.82
CA ALA A 59 -1.88 -5.42 -2.89
C ALA A 59 -2.32 -6.07 -4.20
N THR A 60 -1.93 -7.32 -4.45
CA THR A 60 -2.40 -8.10 -5.62
C THR A 60 -3.92 -8.34 -5.55
N LEU A 61 -4.46 -8.58 -4.36
CA LEU A 61 -5.91 -8.82 -4.17
C LEU A 61 -6.76 -7.57 -4.39
N TYR A 62 -6.20 -6.39 -4.09
CA TYR A 62 -6.93 -5.12 -4.10
C TYR A 62 -6.32 -4.08 -5.06
N GLN A 63 -5.55 -4.54 -6.05
CA GLN A 63 -4.79 -3.66 -6.94
C GLN A 63 -5.70 -2.67 -7.67
N LYS A 64 -6.87 -3.16 -8.12
CA LYS A 64 -7.86 -2.35 -8.81
C LYS A 64 -8.44 -1.28 -7.88
N GLU A 65 -8.86 -1.65 -6.68
CA GLU A 65 -9.42 -0.72 -5.70
C GLU A 65 -8.40 0.33 -5.27
N LEU A 66 -7.13 -0.05 -5.13
CA LEU A 66 -6.03 0.89 -4.88
C LEU A 66 -5.88 1.90 -6.02
N LEU A 67 -5.93 1.43 -7.26
CA LEU A 67 -5.84 2.30 -8.45
C LEU A 67 -7.07 3.21 -8.58
N ASP A 68 -8.27 2.69 -8.29
CA ASP A 68 -9.51 3.45 -8.28
C ASP A 68 -9.46 4.55 -7.20
N MET A 69 -9.01 4.23 -5.98
CA MET A 69 -8.81 5.20 -4.89
C MET A 69 -7.78 6.26 -5.26
N TRP A 70 -6.70 5.87 -5.95
CA TRP A 70 -5.69 6.81 -6.43
C TRP A 70 -6.28 7.79 -7.46
N ASN A 71 -7.05 7.29 -8.43
CA ASN A 71 -7.61 8.12 -9.51
C ASN A 71 -8.76 9.01 -9.03
N SER A 72 -9.65 8.49 -8.19
CA SER A 72 -10.83 9.23 -7.70
C SER A 72 -10.50 10.14 -6.52
N GLN A 73 -9.41 9.85 -5.78
CA GLN A 73 -9.12 10.44 -4.47
C GLN A 73 -10.23 10.19 -3.43
N GLU A 74 -11.08 9.19 -3.65
CA GLU A 74 -12.10 8.73 -2.71
C GLU A 74 -11.61 7.47 -2.01
N PHE A 75 -11.47 7.52 -0.68
CA PHE A 75 -10.85 6.45 0.09
C PHE A 75 -11.88 5.61 0.83
N SER A 76 -11.64 4.30 0.85
CA SER A 76 -12.41 3.35 1.66
C SER A 76 -11.47 2.41 2.41
N LYS A 77 -12.00 1.76 3.45
CA LYS A 77 -11.28 0.69 4.14
C LYS A 77 -11.35 -0.58 3.30
N LEU A 78 -10.21 -1.21 3.08
CA LEU A 78 -10.11 -2.53 2.47
C LEU A 78 -9.96 -3.61 3.56
N PRO A 79 -10.44 -4.84 3.30
CA PRO A 79 -10.24 -5.94 4.22
C PRO A 79 -8.75 -6.24 4.45
N PRO A 80 -8.39 -6.72 5.65
CA PRO A 80 -7.03 -7.15 5.94
C PRO A 80 -6.69 -8.46 5.22
N LEU A 81 -5.39 -8.70 4.99
CA LEU A 81 -4.91 -10.03 4.60
C LEU A 81 -5.18 -11.02 5.73
N LYS A 82 -5.73 -12.19 5.39
CA LYS A 82 -6.12 -13.24 6.34
C LYS A 82 -4.97 -14.11 6.79
#